data_AF-A0A7S3W387-F1
#
_entry.id   AF-A0A7S3W387-F1
#
_cell.length_a   1.000
_cell.length_b   1.000
_cell.length_c   1.000
_cell.angle_alpha   90.00
_cell.angle_beta   90.00
_cell.angle_gamma   90.00
#
_symmetry.space_group_name_H-M   'P 1'
#
loop_
_entity.id
_entity.type
_entity.pdbx_description
1 polymer ?
#
loop_
_entity_poly.entity_id
_entity_poly.type
_entity_poly.pdbx_seq_one_letter_code
_entity_poly.pdbx_strand_id
1 'polypeptide(L)'
;PRLSGDMFGMLPWKVAMMLQPKAEYTMGLDGYPDPAHGKAPTMAAPDMAAAVAKSSTAPAPRDLSDATTVRSGAYFIKWCRNGKPKKRFITYDEQHDAIVWKNTEKNGSILGLIPLAKIQDICTGAKTPVLFKARGSPKFREDRAWSIIAADRTLDLQAESVAQQHSWVTGLEARFKLHVQQYDFDGKVKEPLPPKLERQQKTYPDKFRSDQCGLRSKLKKL
;
A
#
# COMPACT_ATOMS: atom_id res chain seq x y z
N PRO A 1 -45.74 -21.75 -38.09
CA PRO A 1 -46.38 -20.57 -37.47
C PRO A 1 -45.65 -20.16 -36.19
N ARG A 2 -45.10 -18.94 -36.19
CA ARG A 2 -44.45 -18.24 -35.07
C ARG A 2 -45.48 -17.59 -34.14
N LEU A 3 -45.07 -17.30 -32.91
CA LEU A 3 -45.12 -16.03 -32.12
C LEU A 3 -44.73 -16.42 -30.68
N SER A 4 -43.53 -16.15 -30.14
CA SER A 4 -42.87 -14.89 -29.71
C SER A 4 -43.38 -14.31 -28.37
N GLY A 5 -42.44 -13.95 -27.47
CA GLY A 5 -42.64 -13.01 -26.36
C GLY A 5 -42.01 -13.46 -25.02
N ASP A 6 -40.69 -13.43 -24.87
CA ASP A 6 -39.95 -12.38 -24.15
C ASP A 6 -40.33 -12.18 -22.66
N MET A 7 -39.69 -12.94 -21.77
CA MET A 7 -39.47 -12.54 -20.37
C MET A 7 -38.11 -11.85 -20.26
N PHE A 8 -38.09 -10.56 -20.58
CA PHE A 8 -36.99 -9.67 -20.25
C PHE A 8 -37.11 -9.18 -18.80
N GLY A 9 -36.05 -9.40 -18.03
CA GLY A 9 -35.39 -8.24 -17.41
C GLY A 9 -35.80 -7.83 -16.00
N MET A 10 -35.51 -8.65 -15.00
CA MET A 10 -35.14 -8.12 -13.69
C MET A 10 -33.89 -8.84 -13.15
N LEU A 11 -32.79 -8.09 -13.09
CA LEU A 11 -31.55 -8.55 -12.47
C LEU A 11 -31.68 -8.48 -10.93
N PRO A 12 -31.09 -9.43 -10.19
CA PRO A 12 -31.33 -9.67 -8.75
C PRO A 12 -31.04 -8.50 -7.81
N TRP A 13 -30.34 -7.45 -8.26
CA TRP A 13 -30.02 -6.28 -7.44
C TRP A 13 -31.22 -5.33 -7.22
N LYS A 14 -32.30 -5.44 -8.02
CA LYS A 14 -33.52 -4.62 -7.85
C LYS A 14 -34.42 -5.05 -6.69
N VAL A 15 -34.17 -6.20 -6.06
CA VAL A 15 -34.94 -6.68 -4.89
C VAL A 15 -34.41 -6.08 -3.58
N ALA A 16 -33.19 -5.53 -3.56
CA ALA A 16 -32.54 -5.04 -2.34
C ALA A 16 -32.97 -3.62 -1.90
N MET A 17 -33.97 -3.01 -2.54
CA MET A 17 -34.52 -1.69 -2.18
C MET A 17 -35.86 -1.76 -1.41
N MET A 18 -36.07 -2.81 -0.64
CA MET A 18 -37.11 -2.83 0.39
C MET A 18 -36.51 -3.42 1.65
N LEU A 19 -36.03 -2.57 2.55
CA LEU A 19 -35.92 -2.77 4.01
C LEU A 19 -35.09 -1.63 4.59
N GLN A 20 -35.75 -0.53 4.94
CA GLN A 20 -35.24 0.40 5.94
C GLN A 20 -36.23 0.40 7.13
N PRO A 21 -35.79 0.08 8.35
CA PRO A 21 -36.55 0.39 9.55
C PRO A 21 -36.52 1.90 9.78
N LYS A 22 -37.71 2.49 9.96
CA LYS A 22 -37.88 3.84 10.51
C LYS A 22 -37.40 3.83 11.96
N ALA A 23 -36.30 4.53 12.23
CA ALA A 23 -35.95 4.89 13.60
C ALA A 23 -36.61 6.24 13.92
N GLU A 24 -37.43 6.22 14.95
CA GLU A 24 -38.21 7.33 15.49
C GLU A 24 -37.27 8.37 16.12
N TYR A 25 -37.51 9.64 15.80
CA TYR A 25 -36.78 10.78 16.35
C TYR A 25 -37.53 11.26 17.60
N THR A 26 -37.04 10.88 18.78
CA THR A 26 -37.52 11.42 20.06
C THR A 26 -36.87 12.79 20.31
N MET A 27 -37.67 13.85 20.12
CA MET A 27 -37.33 15.22 20.48
C MET A 27 -37.95 15.51 21.86
N GLY A 28 -37.12 15.91 22.82
CA GLY A 28 -37.60 16.41 24.11
C GLY A 28 -36.58 16.24 25.23
N LEU A 29 -35.87 17.32 25.57
CA LEU A 29 -35.87 17.78 26.96
C LEU A 29 -35.43 19.25 27.03
N ASP A 30 -36.34 20.04 27.56
CA ASP A 30 -36.17 21.41 28.01
C ASP A 30 -35.12 21.53 29.12
N GLY A 31 -34.46 22.67 29.20
CA GLY A 31 -33.55 22.96 30.30
C GLY A 31 -32.71 24.23 30.15
N TYR A 32 -33.36 25.38 29.96
CA TYR A 32 -32.79 26.68 30.36
C TYR A 32 -32.66 26.71 31.90
N PRO A 33 -31.59 27.32 32.45
CA PRO A 33 -31.65 28.76 32.67
C PRO A 33 -30.34 29.53 32.41
N ASP A 34 -30.52 30.77 31.99
CA ASP A 34 -29.55 31.89 31.95
C ASP A 34 -29.61 32.64 33.31
N PRO A 35 -28.89 33.75 33.59
CA PRO A 35 -27.52 34.18 33.25
C PRO A 35 -26.70 34.50 34.52
N ALA A 36 -25.36 34.56 34.43
CA ALA A 36 -24.55 35.37 35.35
C ALA A 36 -23.28 35.89 34.65
N HIS A 37 -23.40 37.10 34.11
CA HIS A 37 -22.27 37.91 33.68
C HIS A 37 -21.51 38.43 34.90
N GLY A 38 -20.21 38.10 35.00
CA GLY A 38 -19.34 38.57 36.07
C GLY A 38 -17.87 38.60 35.68
N LYS A 39 -17.42 39.76 35.18
CA LYS A 39 -16.10 40.40 35.34
C LYS A 39 -14.81 39.65 34.93
N ALA A 40 -14.07 40.28 34.02
CA ALA A 40 -12.59 40.19 33.89
C ALA A 40 -11.91 40.82 35.14
N PRO A 41 -10.60 40.59 35.47
CA PRO A 41 -9.48 41.03 34.60
C PRO A 41 -8.12 40.26 34.71
N THR A 42 -7.21 40.64 33.78
CA THR A 42 -5.74 40.83 33.91
C THR A 42 -4.73 39.67 34.09
N MET A 43 -3.85 39.59 33.07
CA MET A 43 -2.37 39.48 33.06
C MET A 43 -1.66 38.31 33.76
N ALA A 44 -0.92 37.51 32.98
CA ALA A 44 0.56 37.56 32.89
C ALA A 44 1.11 36.26 32.28
N ALA A 45 2.01 36.39 31.30
CA ALA A 45 2.90 35.31 30.88
C ALA A 45 3.91 34.98 31.99
N PRO A 46 4.53 33.80 31.95
CA PRO A 46 5.92 33.85 31.49
C PRO A 46 6.28 32.76 30.47
N ASP A 47 7.17 33.15 29.56
CA ASP A 47 8.04 32.27 28.80
C ASP A 47 8.78 31.30 29.74
N MET A 48 8.70 30.01 29.45
CA MET A 48 9.69 29.03 29.88
C MET A 48 10.05 28.14 28.69
N ALA A 49 11.29 28.31 28.29
CA ALA A 49 11.96 27.65 27.21
C ALA A 49 12.08 26.12 27.40
N ALA A 50 12.26 25.47 26.26
CA ALA A 50 13.13 24.32 26.07
C ALA A 50 12.88 23.09 26.95
N ALA A 51 11.96 22.24 26.49
CA ALA A 51 12.18 20.81 26.51
C ALA A 51 11.78 20.24 25.15
N VAL A 52 12.70 20.30 24.18
CA VAL A 52 12.66 19.41 23.01
C VAL A 52 12.93 18.00 23.55
N ALA A 53 11.88 17.39 24.10
CA ALA A 53 11.83 15.96 24.28
C ALA A 53 11.90 15.38 22.86
N LYS A 54 13.04 14.76 22.52
CA LYS A 54 13.16 13.87 21.38
C LYS A 54 12.08 12.81 21.55
N SER A 55 10.95 13.00 20.88
CA SER A 55 9.88 12.02 20.82
C SER A 55 10.44 10.83 20.06
N SER A 56 10.84 9.79 20.79
CA SER A 56 10.95 8.43 20.26
C SER A 56 9.57 8.08 19.72
N THR A 57 9.37 8.34 18.43
CA THR A 57 8.06 8.37 17.82
C THR A 57 7.63 6.95 17.56
N ALA A 58 6.82 6.40 18.46
CA ALA A 58 6.00 5.25 18.12
C ALA A 58 5.27 5.55 16.79
N PRO A 59 5.18 4.59 15.87
CA PRO A 59 4.59 4.81 14.56
C PRO A 59 3.15 5.30 14.71
N ALA A 60 2.79 6.33 13.93
CA ALA A 60 1.47 6.92 14.00
C ALA A 60 0.39 5.88 13.65
N PRO A 61 -0.83 5.97 14.23
CA PRO A 61 -1.90 4.99 14.00
C PRO A 61 -2.25 4.80 12.51
N ARG A 62 -2.14 5.87 11.71
CA ARG A 62 -2.38 5.84 10.25
C ARG A 62 -1.31 5.03 9.49
N ASP A 63 -0.04 5.16 9.89
CA ASP A 63 1.05 4.40 9.28
C ASP A 63 0.85 2.89 9.51
N LEU A 64 0.34 2.52 10.69
CA LEU A 64 0.00 1.13 11.00
C LEU A 64 -1.16 0.61 10.17
N SER A 65 -2.25 1.37 10.04
CA SER A 65 -3.39 0.98 9.20
C SER A 65 -2.97 0.82 7.74
N ASP A 66 -2.22 1.77 7.20
CA ASP A 66 -1.80 1.75 5.80
C ASP A 66 -0.85 0.59 5.53
N ALA A 67 0.07 0.30 6.45
CA ALA A 67 0.98 -0.83 6.36
C ALA A 67 0.27 -2.20 6.37
N THR A 68 -0.96 -2.31 6.90
CA THR A 68 -1.73 -3.56 6.84
C THR A 68 -2.26 -3.89 5.44
N THR A 69 -2.44 -2.87 4.58
CA THR A 69 -2.88 -3.04 3.19
C THR A 69 -2.01 -4.03 2.41
N VAL A 70 -0.69 -3.98 2.63
CA VAL A 70 0.25 -4.84 1.90
C VAL A 70 0.19 -6.29 2.41
N ARG A 71 -0.18 -6.48 3.68
CA ARG A 71 -0.31 -7.80 4.32
C ARG A 71 -1.51 -8.57 3.75
N SER A 72 -2.65 -7.90 3.53
CA SER A 72 -3.83 -8.57 2.96
C SER A 72 -3.57 -9.08 1.54
N GLY A 73 -2.69 -8.43 0.79
CA GLY A 73 -2.32 -8.87 -0.54
C GLY A 73 -3.33 -8.47 -1.61
N ALA A 74 -2.88 -8.40 -2.86
CA ALA A 74 -3.75 -8.09 -4.00
C ALA A 74 -3.19 -8.64 -5.31
N TYR A 75 -4.06 -8.75 -6.31
CA TYR A 75 -3.64 -9.13 -7.65
C TYR A 75 -3.16 -7.92 -8.45
N PHE A 76 -2.04 -8.12 -9.14
CA PHE A 76 -1.45 -7.15 -10.07
C PHE A 76 -1.10 -7.83 -11.39
N ILE A 77 -1.01 -7.04 -12.44
CA ILE A 77 -0.30 -7.43 -13.66
C ILE A 77 1.19 -7.18 -13.42
N LYS A 78 1.97 -8.27 -13.36
CA LYS A 78 3.42 -8.21 -13.33
C LYS A 78 3.97 -8.13 -14.74
N TRP A 79 4.66 -7.04 -15.06
CA TRP A 79 5.41 -6.90 -16.30
C TRP A 79 6.75 -7.64 -16.18
N CYS A 80 7.11 -8.37 -17.23
CA CYS A 80 8.29 -9.22 -17.27
C CYS A 80 9.27 -8.72 -18.33
N ARG A 81 10.56 -9.04 -18.15
CA ARG A 81 11.65 -8.67 -19.08
C ARG A 81 11.44 -9.12 -20.53
N ASN A 82 10.64 -10.18 -20.73
CA ASN A 82 10.27 -10.70 -22.05
C ASN A 82 9.02 -10.02 -22.64
N GLY A 83 8.54 -8.93 -22.04
CA GLY A 83 7.35 -8.20 -22.47
C GLY A 83 6.01 -8.88 -22.14
N LYS A 84 6.01 -10.10 -21.58
CA LYS A 84 4.77 -10.85 -21.32
C LYS A 84 4.18 -10.48 -19.95
N PRO A 85 2.99 -9.85 -19.89
CA PRO A 85 2.32 -9.56 -18.62
C PRO A 85 1.84 -10.86 -17.96
N LYS A 86 1.91 -10.93 -16.63
CA LYS A 86 1.43 -12.08 -15.84
C LYS A 86 0.62 -11.60 -14.65
N LYS A 87 -0.62 -12.09 -14.48
CA LYS A 87 -1.39 -11.85 -13.26
C LYS A 87 -0.71 -12.57 -12.09
N ARG A 88 -0.43 -11.85 -11.00
CA ARG A 88 0.24 -12.38 -9.79
C ARG A 88 -0.40 -11.81 -8.55
N PHE A 89 -0.50 -12.64 -7.52
CA PHE A 89 -0.87 -12.18 -6.19
C PHE A 89 0.39 -11.68 -5.49
N ILE A 90 0.37 -10.43 -5.03
CA ILE A 90 1.46 -9.76 -4.35
C ILE A 90 1.04 -9.56 -2.90
N THR A 91 1.93 -9.86 -1.94
CA THR A 91 1.66 -9.67 -0.50
C THR A 91 2.97 -9.45 0.24
N TYR A 92 2.89 -8.83 1.41
CA TYR A 92 3.98 -8.77 2.37
C TYR A 92 4.00 -10.02 3.25
N ASP A 93 5.15 -10.66 3.31
CA ASP A 93 5.41 -11.84 4.11
C ASP A 93 6.20 -11.46 5.37
N GLU A 94 5.56 -11.59 6.53
CA GLU A 94 6.14 -11.23 7.83
C GLU A 94 7.31 -12.11 8.25
N GLN A 95 7.27 -13.40 7.87
CA GLN A 95 8.30 -14.35 8.25
C GLN A 95 9.65 -13.98 7.61
N HIS A 96 9.62 -13.60 6.34
CA HIS A 96 10.83 -13.29 5.56
C HIS A 96 11.08 -11.79 5.41
N ASP A 97 10.22 -10.95 5.99
CA ASP A 97 10.28 -9.49 5.89
C ASP A 97 10.44 -9.00 4.44
N ALA A 98 9.58 -9.53 3.56
CA ALA A 98 9.74 -9.41 2.12
C ALA A 98 8.41 -9.21 1.39
N ILE A 99 8.47 -8.54 0.24
CA ILE A 99 7.38 -8.55 -0.73
C ILE A 99 7.51 -9.80 -1.58
N VAL A 100 6.47 -10.64 -1.60
CA VAL A 100 6.45 -11.92 -2.31
C VAL A 100 5.40 -11.91 -3.40
N TRP A 101 5.61 -12.71 -4.45
CA TRP A 101 4.60 -12.93 -5.49
C TRP A 101 4.31 -14.40 -5.75
N LYS A 102 3.03 -14.70 -5.92
CA LYS A 102 2.47 -16.05 -6.06
C LYS A 102 1.57 -16.14 -7.30
N ASN A 103 1.28 -17.35 -7.75
CA ASN A 103 0.26 -17.56 -8.80
C ASN A 103 -1.16 -17.31 -8.28
N THR A 104 -1.42 -17.70 -7.03
CA THR A 104 -2.71 -17.59 -6.36
C THR A 104 -2.51 -17.16 -4.91
N GLU A 105 -3.55 -16.61 -4.30
CA GLU A 105 -3.57 -16.15 -2.91
C GLU A 105 -3.39 -17.29 -1.90
N LYS A 106 -4.30 -18.28 -1.90
CA LYS A 106 -4.44 -19.25 -0.80
C LYS A 106 -3.42 -20.40 -0.84
N ASN A 107 -2.98 -20.84 -2.02
CA ASN A 107 -2.15 -22.05 -2.19
C ASN A 107 -1.01 -21.86 -3.21
N GLY A 108 -0.59 -20.61 -3.42
CA GLY A 108 0.49 -20.31 -4.36
C GLY A 108 1.86 -20.49 -3.73
N SER A 109 2.71 -21.33 -4.32
CA SER A 109 4.14 -21.31 -4.01
C SER A 109 4.73 -19.94 -4.31
N ILE A 110 5.65 -19.49 -3.46
CA ILE A 110 6.40 -18.24 -3.68
C ILE A 110 7.21 -18.41 -4.96
N LEU A 111 6.92 -17.58 -5.97
CA LEU A 111 7.62 -17.59 -7.25
C LEU A 111 8.80 -16.62 -7.26
N GLY A 112 8.87 -15.77 -6.25
CA GLY A 112 9.97 -14.86 -5.99
C GLY A 112 9.57 -13.81 -4.97
N LEU A 113 10.59 -13.08 -4.54
CA LEU A 113 10.50 -12.12 -3.46
C LEU A 113 11.52 -11.00 -3.61
N ILE A 114 11.29 -9.91 -2.89
CA ILE A 114 12.21 -8.81 -2.64
C ILE A 114 12.17 -8.52 -1.13
N PRO A 115 13.25 -8.77 -0.37
CA PRO A 115 13.34 -8.36 1.03
C PRO A 115 13.22 -6.85 1.17
N LEU A 116 12.56 -6.37 2.21
CA LEU A 116 12.44 -4.93 2.48
C LEU A 116 13.83 -4.29 2.60
N ALA A 117 14.79 -4.99 3.22
CA ALA A 117 16.17 -4.50 3.36
C ALA A 117 16.86 -4.20 2.02
N LYS A 118 16.48 -4.88 0.92
CA LYS A 118 17.04 -4.67 -0.42
C LYS A 118 16.34 -3.56 -1.20
N ILE A 119 15.20 -3.04 -0.73
CA ILE A 119 14.45 -1.99 -1.41
C ILE A 119 15.23 -0.68 -1.35
N GLN A 120 15.43 -0.07 -2.51
CA GLN A 120 16.10 1.21 -2.70
C GLN A 120 15.11 2.32 -3.05
N ASP A 121 14.09 2.00 -3.85
CA ASP A 121 13.04 2.96 -4.18
C ASP A 121 11.68 2.30 -4.48
N ILE A 122 10.61 3.09 -4.37
CA ILE A 122 9.27 2.78 -4.83
C ILE A 122 8.85 3.90 -5.76
N CYS A 123 8.43 3.57 -6.98
CA CYS A 123 8.16 4.56 -8.02
C CYS A 123 6.79 4.32 -8.67
N THR A 124 6.06 5.39 -8.94
CA THR A 124 4.83 5.37 -9.74
C THR A 124 5.12 5.72 -11.21
N GLY A 125 4.27 5.22 -12.11
CA GLY A 125 4.41 5.37 -13.56
C GLY A 125 5.47 4.43 -14.16
N ALA A 126 5.83 4.68 -15.42
CA ALA A 126 6.89 3.94 -16.10
C ALA A 126 8.24 4.59 -15.82
N LYS A 127 8.98 4.04 -14.83
CA LYS A 127 10.32 4.54 -14.43
C LYS A 127 11.45 3.53 -14.63
N THR A 128 11.12 2.31 -15.04
CA THR A 128 12.09 1.22 -15.23
C THR A 128 12.19 0.84 -16.71
N PRO A 129 13.31 0.25 -17.16
CA PRO A 129 13.44 -0.26 -18.52
C PRO A 129 12.36 -1.30 -18.90
N VAL A 130 11.86 -2.06 -17.93
CA VAL A 130 10.77 -3.03 -18.16
C VAL A 130 9.46 -2.31 -18.46
N LEU A 131 9.09 -1.29 -17.67
CA LEU A 131 7.86 -0.53 -17.91
C LEU A 131 7.95 0.38 -19.13
N PHE A 132 9.13 0.94 -19.44
CA PHE A 132 9.33 1.69 -20.69
C PHE A 132 9.03 0.83 -21.92
N LYS A 133 9.46 -0.44 -21.92
CA LYS A 133 9.11 -1.40 -22.98
C LYS A 133 7.63 -1.77 -22.99
N ALA A 134 6.98 -1.79 -21.82
CA ALA A 134 5.56 -2.11 -21.71
C ALA A 134 4.66 -1.06 -22.38
N ARG A 135 5.12 0.19 -22.56
CA ARG A 135 4.36 1.27 -23.22
C ARG A 135 3.86 0.92 -24.64
N GLY A 136 4.55 0.02 -25.34
CA GLY A 136 4.10 -0.46 -26.66
C GLY A 136 2.90 -1.43 -26.61
N SER A 137 2.53 -1.93 -25.43
CA SER A 137 1.40 -2.86 -25.28
C SER A 137 0.09 -2.10 -25.04
N PRO A 138 -1.00 -2.42 -25.75
CA PRO A 138 -2.31 -1.77 -25.55
C PRO A 138 -2.93 -2.05 -24.16
N LYS A 139 -2.46 -3.09 -23.47
CA LYS A 139 -2.89 -3.43 -22.11
C LYS A 139 -2.21 -2.60 -21.03
N PHE A 140 -1.16 -1.85 -21.38
CA PHE A 140 -0.37 -1.08 -20.43
C PHE A 140 -1.09 0.22 -20.06
N ARG A 141 -1.11 0.54 -18.77
CA ARG A 141 -1.76 1.72 -18.20
C ARG A 141 -0.78 2.38 -17.25
N GLU A 142 -0.12 3.43 -17.71
CA GLU A 142 0.94 4.11 -16.95
C GLU A 142 0.42 4.74 -15.65
N ASP A 143 -0.81 5.25 -15.66
CA ASP A 143 -1.52 5.80 -14.49
C ASP A 143 -1.70 4.80 -13.35
N ARG A 144 -1.60 3.49 -13.65
CA ARG A 144 -1.76 2.39 -12.69
C ARG A 144 -0.46 1.61 -12.48
N ALA A 145 0.59 2.00 -13.18
CA ALA A 145 1.88 1.32 -13.16
C ALA A 145 2.71 1.81 -11.98
N TRP A 146 3.49 0.92 -11.39
CA TRP A 146 4.42 1.24 -10.32
C TRP A 146 5.51 0.16 -10.24
N SER A 147 6.59 0.44 -9.52
CA SER A 147 7.72 -0.48 -9.41
C SER A 147 8.37 -0.42 -8.04
N ILE A 148 8.83 -1.58 -7.59
CA ILE A 148 9.78 -1.70 -6.48
C ILE A 148 11.17 -1.85 -7.10
N ILE A 149 12.08 -0.97 -6.70
CA ILE A 149 13.48 -0.98 -7.11
C ILE A 149 14.29 -1.58 -5.96
N ALA A 150 14.99 -2.68 -6.24
CA ALA A 150 15.89 -3.32 -5.31
C ALA A 150 17.32 -3.33 -5.89
N ALA A 151 18.31 -3.49 -5.02
CA ALA A 151 19.72 -3.48 -5.40
C ALA A 151 20.08 -4.45 -6.54
N ASP A 152 19.39 -5.57 -6.62
CA ASP A 152 19.67 -6.64 -7.57
C ASP A 152 18.57 -6.82 -8.63
N ARG A 153 17.43 -6.12 -8.57
CA ARG A 153 16.32 -6.29 -9.52
C ARG A 153 15.23 -5.22 -9.43
N THR A 154 14.30 -5.24 -10.38
CA THR A 154 13.02 -4.52 -10.30
C THR A 154 11.82 -5.49 -10.22
N LEU A 155 10.77 -5.06 -9.53
CA LEU A 155 9.43 -5.67 -9.61
C LEU A 155 8.46 -4.65 -10.19
N ASP A 156 8.13 -4.85 -11.46
CA ASP A 156 7.31 -3.94 -12.26
C ASP A 156 5.86 -4.40 -12.31
N LEU A 157 4.93 -3.55 -11.86
CA LEU A 157 3.54 -3.89 -11.60
C LEU A 157 2.59 -2.89 -12.23
N GLN A 158 1.38 -3.34 -12.51
CA GLN A 158 0.23 -2.52 -12.88
C GLN A 158 -0.99 -2.97 -12.09
N ALA A 159 -1.62 -2.02 -11.41
CA ALA A 159 -2.83 -2.20 -10.63
C ALA A 159 -4.08 -2.28 -11.51
N GLU A 160 -5.16 -2.83 -10.95
CA GLU A 160 -6.49 -2.84 -11.58
C GLU A 160 -7.07 -1.43 -11.64
N SER A 161 -6.80 -0.58 -10.64
CA SER A 161 -7.24 0.82 -10.56
C SER A 161 -6.15 1.74 -10.01
N VAL A 162 -6.29 3.05 -10.26
CA VAL A 162 -5.39 4.08 -9.69
C VAL A 162 -5.49 4.09 -8.16
N ALA A 163 -6.69 3.91 -7.60
CA ALA A 163 -6.88 3.83 -6.15
C ALA A 163 -6.13 2.64 -5.53
N GLN A 164 -6.16 1.47 -6.19
CA GLN A 164 -5.39 0.31 -5.73
C GLN A 164 -3.89 0.59 -5.79
N GLN A 165 -3.39 1.18 -6.88
CA GLN A 165 -1.97 1.57 -6.99
C GLN A 165 -1.57 2.50 -5.85
N HIS A 166 -2.32 3.58 -5.64
CA HIS A 166 -2.04 4.57 -4.60
C HIS A 166 -2.03 3.92 -3.21
N SER A 167 -3.10 3.20 -2.85
CA SER A 167 -3.23 2.52 -1.57
C SER A 167 -2.07 1.54 -1.30
N TRP A 168 -1.63 0.81 -2.33
CA TRP A 168 -0.50 -0.11 -2.21
C TRP A 168 0.85 0.57 -2.10
N VAL A 169 1.09 1.65 -2.85
CA VAL A 169 2.34 2.42 -2.77
C VAL A 169 2.45 3.04 -1.38
N THR A 170 1.41 3.75 -0.91
CA THR A 170 1.38 4.34 0.44
C THR A 170 1.54 3.28 1.52
N GLY A 171 0.83 2.15 1.42
CA GLY A 171 0.96 1.07 2.38
C GLY A 171 2.35 0.44 2.41
N LEU A 172 3.01 0.32 1.26
CA LEU A 172 4.36 -0.22 1.17
C LEU A 172 5.41 0.77 1.71
N GLU A 173 5.26 2.06 1.44
CA GLU A 173 6.10 3.10 2.01
C GLU A 173 5.98 3.13 3.54
N ALA A 174 4.76 3.06 4.07
CA ALA A 174 4.51 2.96 5.52
C ALA A 174 5.13 1.68 6.11
N ARG A 175 4.98 0.53 5.44
CA ARG A 175 5.62 -0.73 5.87
C ARG A 175 7.15 -0.63 5.87
N PHE A 176 7.74 -0.03 4.84
CA PHE A 176 9.18 0.17 4.75
C PHE A 176 9.68 1.13 5.84
N LYS A 177 8.92 2.19 6.16
CA LYS A 177 9.21 3.08 7.28
C LYS A 177 9.28 2.33 8.61
N LEU A 178 8.30 1.47 8.89
CA LEU A 178 8.30 0.60 10.08
C LEU A 178 9.53 -0.32 10.11
N HIS A 179 9.87 -0.92 8.97
CA HIS A 179 11.06 -1.77 8.84
C HIS A 179 12.34 -1.01 9.19
N VAL A 180 12.53 0.20 8.66
CA VAL A 180 13.71 1.03 8.96
C VAL A 180 13.76 1.39 10.44
N GLN A 181 12.65 1.82 11.03
CA GLN A 181 12.57 2.14 12.47
C GLN A 181 12.92 0.94 13.35
N GLN A 182 12.46 -0.26 12.99
CA GLN A 182 12.79 -1.49 13.72
C GLN A 182 14.27 -1.86 13.57
N TYR A 183 14.84 -1.71 12.38
CA TYR A 183 16.27 -2.00 12.13
C TYR A 183 17.20 -1.02 12.85
N ASP A 184 16.87 0.27 12.84
CA ASP A 184 17.66 1.30 13.52
C ASP A 184 17.63 1.14 15.05
N PHE A 185 16.58 0.52 15.60
CA PHE A 185 16.41 0.32 17.04
C PHE A 185 17.00 -0.99 17.57
N ASP A 186 16.80 -2.10 16.85
CA ASP A 186 17.01 -3.44 17.41
C ASP A 186 18.33 -4.08 16.95
N GLY A 187 19.03 -3.49 15.97
CA GLY A 187 20.28 -4.04 15.40
C GLY A 187 20.15 -5.48 14.86
N LYS A 188 18.92 -6.00 14.76
CA LYS A 188 18.65 -7.41 14.48
C LYS A 188 19.03 -7.74 13.04
N VAL A 189 20.02 -8.61 12.92
CA VAL A 189 20.28 -9.38 11.70
C VAL A 189 19.09 -10.33 11.52
N LYS A 190 18.15 -10.01 10.63
CA LYS A 190 17.07 -10.96 10.29
C LYS A 190 17.67 -12.17 9.60
N GLU A 191 17.05 -13.33 9.86
CA GLU A 191 17.49 -14.60 9.29
C GLU A 191 17.65 -14.49 7.77
N PRO A 192 18.74 -15.06 7.21
CA PRO A 192 18.94 -15.10 5.78
C PRO A 192 17.75 -15.81 5.11
N LEU A 193 17.45 -15.41 3.89
CA LEU A 193 16.38 -16.02 3.11
C LEU A 193 16.61 -17.53 3.01
N PRO A 194 15.54 -18.34 3.01
CA PRO A 194 15.67 -19.77 2.79
C PRO A 194 16.50 -20.04 1.51
N PRO A 195 17.52 -20.91 1.55
CA PRO A 195 18.43 -21.12 0.42
C PRO A 195 17.73 -21.49 -0.90
N LYS A 196 16.56 -22.14 -0.81
CA LYS A 196 15.73 -22.48 -1.97
C LYS A 196 15.22 -21.22 -2.71
N LEU A 197 14.88 -20.17 -1.97
CA LEU A 197 14.37 -18.92 -2.53
C LEU A 197 15.50 -18.04 -3.08
N GLU A 198 16.68 -18.06 -2.45
CA GLU A 198 17.87 -17.39 -2.97
C GLU A 198 18.34 -18.00 -4.29
N ARG A 199 18.45 -19.34 -4.36
CA ARG A 199 18.86 -20.05 -5.59
C ARG A 199 17.91 -19.81 -6.77
N GLN A 200 16.65 -19.46 -6.51
CA GLN A 200 15.68 -19.13 -7.56
C GLN A 200 15.85 -17.71 -8.12
N GLN A 201 16.64 -16.85 -7.47
CA GLN A 201 16.97 -15.53 -7.98
C GLN A 201 18.03 -15.64 -9.08
N LYS A 202 17.57 -15.79 -10.33
CA LYS A 202 18.43 -15.70 -11.52
C LYS A 202 19.10 -14.33 -11.59
N THR A 203 20.36 -14.29 -12.03
CA THR A 203 21.12 -13.06 -12.31
C THR A 203 20.29 -12.08 -13.12
N TYR A 204 20.22 -10.85 -12.62
CA TYR A 204 19.44 -9.79 -13.24
C TYR A 204 20.32 -8.97 -14.19
N PRO A 205 19.99 -8.94 -15.50
CA PRO A 205 20.82 -8.24 -16.49
C PRO A 205 20.82 -6.73 -16.25
N ASP A 206 21.99 -6.13 -16.41
CA ASP A 206 22.22 -4.72 -16.08
C ASP A 206 21.33 -3.77 -16.88
N LYS A 207 21.03 -4.09 -18.14
CA LYS A 207 20.11 -3.32 -19.00
C LYS A 207 18.67 -3.19 -18.48
N PHE A 208 18.30 -3.93 -17.44
CA PHE A 208 16.99 -3.84 -16.79
C PHE A 208 17.06 -3.28 -15.38
N ARG A 209 18.25 -2.97 -14.86
CA ARG A 209 18.42 -2.31 -13.56
C ARG A 209 17.92 -0.87 -13.62
N SER A 210 17.72 -0.30 -12.46
CA SER A 210 17.27 1.08 -12.27
C SER A 210 18.13 1.70 -11.18
N ASP A 211 18.62 2.91 -11.43
CA ASP A 211 19.52 3.62 -10.51
C ASP A 211 18.75 4.48 -9.48
N GLN A 212 17.43 4.33 -9.44
CA GLN A 212 16.56 5.02 -8.49
C GLN A 212 16.77 4.48 -7.08
N CYS A 213 17.18 5.34 -6.14
CA CYS A 213 17.49 4.96 -4.76
C CYS A 213 17.03 6.00 -3.72
N GLY A 214 15.89 6.65 -3.93
CA GLY A 214 15.46 7.80 -3.14
C GLY A 214 14.66 7.48 -1.86
N LEU A 215 14.20 6.25 -1.64
CA LEU A 215 13.17 5.98 -0.61
C LEU A 215 13.64 6.28 0.81
N ARG A 216 14.83 5.81 1.20
CA ARG A 216 15.38 6.09 2.54
C ARG A 216 15.60 7.59 2.77
N SER A 217 16.04 8.31 1.74
CA SER A 217 16.25 9.76 1.80
C SER A 217 14.94 10.53 1.92
N LYS A 218 13.86 10.07 1.26
CA LYS A 218 12.51 10.64 1.38
C LYS A 218 11.97 10.47 2.80
N LEU A 219 12.16 9.30 3.40
CA LEU A 219 11.66 9.01 4.75
C LEU A 219 12.34 9.81 5.87
N LYS A 220 13.63 10.17 5.71
CA LYS A 220 14.35 11.00 6.69
C LYS A 220 13.91 12.47 6.71
N LYS A 221 13.19 12.92 5.68
CA LYS A 221 12.72 14.31 5.54
C LYS A 221 11.32 14.54 6.09
N LEU A 222 10.66 13.50 6.59
CA LEU A 222 9.35 13.52 7.24
C LEU A 222 9.54 13.52 8.76
#